data_AF-A0A918P3B7-F1
#
_entry.id   AF-A0A918P3B7-F1
#
_cell.length_a   1.000
_cell.length_b   1.000
_cell.length_c   1.000
_cell.angle_alpha   90.00
_cell.angle_beta   90.00
_cell.angle_gamma   90.00
#
_symmetry.space_group_name_H-M   'P 1'
#
loop_
_entity.id
_entity.type
_entity.pdbx_description
1 polymer ?
#
loop_
_entity_poly.entity_id
_entity_poly.type
_entity_poly.pdbx_seq_one_letter_code
_entity_poly.pdbx_strand_id
1 'polypeptide(L)'
;MRFTSLLANLLIFHNTLDIADVVRQLQAEGEVVDPLDLAQISPYLAEHGNRFGVYSTHEIGITPQDYDTRLDVDFSVLDDDQVPAA
;
A
#
# COMPACT_ATOMS: atom_id res chain seq x y z
N MET A 1 6.52 17.92 -15.50
CA MET A 1 7.03 16.73 -14.77
C MET A 1 6.66 16.69 -13.29
N ARG A 2 6.72 17.80 -12.52
CA ARG A 2 6.35 17.79 -11.08
C ARG A 2 4.91 17.35 -10.78
N PHE A 3 3.95 17.73 -11.62
CA PHE A 3 2.52 17.37 -11.43
C PHE A 3 2.28 15.86 -11.53
N THR A 4 2.90 15.19 -12.50
CA THR A 4 2.77 13.74 -12.68
C THR A 4 3.37 12.97 -11.52
N SER A 5 4.52 13.41 -10.98
CA SER A 5 5.12 12.82 -9.78
C SER A 5 4.27 13.05 -8.53
N LEU A 6 3.64 14.22 -8.40
CA LEU A 6 2.73 14.50 -7.29
C LEU A 6 1.47 13.62 -7.37
N LEU A 7 0.88 13.52 -8.56
CA LEU A 7 -0.28 12.67 -8.82
C LEU A 7 0.03 11.19 -8.57
N ALA A 8 1.20 10.73 -9.01
CA ALA A 8 1.72 9.41 -8.71
C ALA A 8 1.77 9.18 -7.19
N ASN A 9 2.48 10.03 -6.45
CA ASN A 9 2.62 9.89 -5.00
C ASN A 9 1.27 9.93 -4.28
N LEU A 10 0.35 10.79 -4.70
CA LEU A 10 -1.00 10.88 -4.13
C LEU A 10 -1.78 9.58 -4.34
N LEU A 11 -1.67 8.99 -5.52
CA LEU A 11 -2.33 7.74 -5.86
C LEU A 11 -1.77 6.56 -5.04
N ILE A 12 -0.45 6.49 -4.88
CA ILE A 12 0.23 5.50 -4.02
C ILE A 12 -0.27 5.61 -2.58
N PHE A 13 -0.34 6.85 -2.10
CA PHE A 13 -0.77 7.14 -0.74
C PHE A 13 -2.24 6.74 -0.52
N HIS A 14 -3.14 7.12 -1.42
CA HIS A 14 -4.55 6.74 -1.34
C HIS A 14 -4.74 5.22 -1.33
N ASN A 15 -4.09 4.50 -2.25
CA ASN A 15 -4.19 3.05 -2.28
C ASN A 15 -3.62 2.37 -1.02
N THR A 16 -2.57 2.94 -0.43
CA THR A 16 -2.00 2.45 0.83
C THR A 16 -2.97 2.65 1.99
N LEU A 17 -3.68 3.79 2.03
CA LEU A 17 -4.72 4.04 3.03
C LEU A 17 -5.88 3.06 2.92
N ASP A 18 -6.39 2.82 1.70
CA ASP A 18 -7.49 1.90 1.48
C ASP A 18 -7.14 0.48 1.94
N ILE A 19 -5.93 0.01 1.61
CA ILE A 19 -5.43 -1.29 2.07
C ILE A 19 -5.31 -1.32 3.60
N ALA A 20 -4.78 -0.25 4.20
CA ALA A 20 -4.63 -0.16 5.66
C ALA A 20 -5.99 -0.17 6.38
N ASP A 21 -7.02 0.45 5.81
CA ASP A 21 -8.39 0.40 6.35
C ASP A 21 -8.96 -1.02 6.34
N VAL A 22 -8.79 -1.74 5.23
CA VAL A 22 -9.22 -3.15 5.13
C VAL A 22 -8.45 -4.03 6.12
N VAL A 23 -7.12 -3.86 6.23
CA VAL A 23 -6.31 -4.61 7.20
C VAL A 23 -6.76 -4.35 8.63
N ARG A 24 -7.03 -3.10 9.00
CA ARG A 24 -7.56 -2.75 10.32
C ARG A 24 -8.91 -3.40 10.58
N GLN A 25 -9.79 -3.43 9.58
CA GLN A 25 -11.07 -4.11 9.71
C GLN A 25 -10.88 -5.61 9.99
N LEU A 26 -10.02 -6.29 9.23
CA LEU A 26 -9.69 -7.70 9.45
C LEU A 26 -9.12 -7.95 10.85
N GLN A 27 -8.19 -7.10 11.30
CA GLN A 27 -7.64 -7.19 12.65
C GLN A 27 -8.70 -6.98 13.74
N ALA A 28 -9.64 -6.07 13.54
CA ALA A 28 -10.76 -5.85 14.46
C ALA A 28 -11.74 -7.02 14.50
N GLU A 29 -11.85 -7.78 13.40
CA GLU A 29 -12.61 -9.04 13.30
C GLU A 29 -11.85 -10.22 13.94
N GLY A 30 -10.58 -10.03 14.31
CA GLY A 30 -9.72 -11.06 14.92
C GLY A 30 -8.97 -11.93 13.90
N GLU A 31 -9.01 -11.56 12.63
CA GLU A 31 -8.31 -12.26 11.56
C GLU A 31 -6.82 -11.88 11.55
N VAL A 32 -5.97 -12.88 11.31
CA VAL A 32 -4.52 -12.68 11.17
C VAL A 32 -4.23 -12.32 9.71
N VAL A 33 -3.59 -11.17 9.51
CA VAL A 33 -3.20 -10.72 8.17
C VAL A 33 -1.74 -11.09 7.92
N ASP A 34 -1.50 -11.96 6.94
CA ASP A 34 -0.16 -12.34 6.51
C ASP A 34 0.46 -11.21 5.65
N PRO A 35 1.62 -10.65 6.04
CA PRO A 35 2.35 -9.65 5.24
C PRO A 35 2.70 -10.13 3.83
N LEU A 36 2.88 -11.44 3.59
CA LEU A 36 3.16 -11.99 2.26
C LEU A 36 1.94 -11.89 1.34
N ASP A 37 0.73 -12.10 1.88
CA ASP A 37 -0.52 -11.93 1.14
C ASP A 37 -0.73 -10.45 0.77
N LEU A 38 -0.39 -9.54 1.68
CA LEU A 38 -0.39 -8.10 1.41
C LEU A 38 0.61 -7.72 0.31
N ALA A 39 1.78 -8.37 0.28
CA ALA A 39 2.80 -8.14 -0.73
C ALA A 39 2.35 -8.57 -2.14
N GLN A 40 1.52 -9.60 -2.25
CA GLN A 40 0.97 -10.06 -3.53
C GLN A 40 -0.08 -9.11 -4.11
N ILE A 41 -0.90 -8.50 -3.26
CA ILE A 41 -1.98 -7.60 -3.70
C ILE A 41 -1.51 -6.15 -3.89
N SER A 42 -0.42 -5.75 -3.24
CA SER A 42 0.15 -4.40 -3.32
C SER A 42 1.53 -4.44 -3.97
N PRO A 43 1.64 -4.09 -5.27
CA PRO A 43 2.92 -3.98 -5.96
C PRO A 43 3.88 -2.99 -5.30
N TYR A 44 3.36 -2.11 -4.44
CA TYR A 44 4.15 -1.12 -3.69
C TYR A 44 4.94 -1.72 -2.53
N LEU A 45 4.59 -2.91 -2.06
CA LEU A 45 5.23 -3.56 -0.93
C LEU A 45 6.45 -4.41 -1.35
N ALA A 46 6.46 -4.95 -2.57
CA ALA A 46 7.47 -5.93 -3.02
C ALA A 46 8.38 -5.49 -4.19
N GLU A 47 7.93 -4.69 -5.19
CA GLU A 47 8.75 -4.47 -6.41
C GLU A 47 8.59 -3.11 -7.11
N HIS A 48 9.68 -2.55 -7.63
CA HIS A 48 9.82 -1.26 -8.35
C HIS A 48 9.23 -1.17 -9.78
N GLY A 49 8.34 -2.09 -10.19
CA GLY A 49 7.78 -2.13 -11.56
C GLY A 49 6.91 -0.92 -11.95
N ASN A 50 6.49 -0.80 -13.24
CA ASN A 50 5.63 0.29 -13.74
C ASN A 50 4.16 0.02 -13.36
N ARG A 51 3.60 0.85 -12.45
CA ARG A 51 2.42 0.51 -11.61
C ARG A 51 1.12 1.24 -11.97
N PHE A 52 1.08 1.91 -13.11
CA PHE A 52 -0.09 2.70 -13.49
C PHE A 52 -1.13 1.85 -14.22
N GLY A 53 -2.07 1.29 -13.48
CA GLY A 53 -3.38 0.90 -14.00
C GLY A 53 -4.25 2.11 -14.35
N VAL A 54 -5.48 1.87 -14.80
CA VAL A 54 -6.49 2.93 -14.96
C VAL A 54 -7.12 3.19 -13.59
N TYR A 55 -6.82 4.36 -13.02
CA TYR A 55 -7.40 4.78 -11.74
C TYR A 55 -8.52 5.79 -11.97
N SER A 56 -9.61 5.60 -11.23
CA SER A 56 -10.75 6.52 -11.22
C SER A 56 -10.36 7.83 -10.52
N THR A 57 -10.64 8.97 -11.15
CA THR A 57 -10.36 10.30 -10.55
C THR A 57 -11.52 10.84 -9.72
N HIS A 58 -12.56 10.04 -9.47
CA HIS A 58 -13.80 10.49 -8.82
C HIS A 58 -13.57 11.00 -7.38
N GLU A 59 -12.53 10.52 -6.69
CA GLU A 59 -12.29 10.82 -5.27
C GLU A 59 -11.19 11.85 -5.02
N ILE A 60 -10.52 12.35 -6.07
CA ILE A 60 -9.38 13.29 -5.96
C ILE A 60 -9.77 14.64 -5.31
N GLY A 61 -11.05 14.97 -5.24
CA GLY A 61 -11.57 16.19 -4.61
C GLY A 61 -11.95 16.07 -3.13
N ILE A 62 -11.83 14.88 -2.54
CA ILE A 62 -12.26 14.62 -1.17
C ILE A 62 -11.09 14.92 -0.22
N THR A 63 -11.33 15.69 0.84
CA THR A 63 -10.30 15.91 1.87
C THR A 63 -10.12 14.60 2.65
N PRO A 64 -8.90 14.06 2.75
CA PRO A 64 -8.64 12.86 3.54
C PRO A 64 -9.03 13.12 5.00
N GLN A 65 -9.63 12.11 5.64
CA GLN A 65 -9.81 12.11 7.08
C GLN A 65 -8.46 11.89 7.76
N ASP A 66 -8.36 12.23 9.05
CA ASP A 66 -7.18 11.88 9.85
C ASP A 66 -6.97 10.36 9.78
N TYR A 67 -5.75 9.95 9.43
CA TYR A 67 -5.41 8.55 9.21
C TYR A 67 -4.43 8.03 10.27
N ASP A 68 -4.69 6.82 10.78
CA ASP A 68 -3.74 6.09 11.61
C ASP A 68 -2.81 5.27 10.70
N THR A 69 -1.50 5.43 10.87
CA THR A 69 -0.48 4.72 10.10
C THR A 69 -0.09 3.38 10.71
N ARG A 70 -0.56 3.06 11.92
CA ARG A 70 -0.16 1.85 12.63
C ARG A 70 -0.96 0.64 12.15
N LEU A 71 -0.26 -0.42 11.78
CA LEU A 71 -0.79 -1.75 11.50
C LEU A 71 -0.10 -2.75 12.42
N ASP A 72 -0.85 -3.68 13.00
CA ASP A 72 -0.28 -4.78 13.81
C ASP A 72 0.10 -5.98 12.91
N VAL A 73 1.01 -5.74 11.97
CA VAL A 73 1.49 -6.73 11.00
C VAL A 73 3.01 -6.77 11.08
N ASP A 74 3.58 -7.96 11.21
CA ASP A 74 5.03 -8.16 11.25
C ASP A 74 5.61 -8.20 9.83
N PHE A 75 6.05 -7.05 9.32
CA PHE A 75 6.65 -6.95 7.99
C PHE A 75 8.12 -7.41 7.93
N SER A 76 8.76 -7.78 9.05
CA SER A 76 10.16 -8.25 9.04
C SER A 76 10.37 -9.53 8.25
N VAL A 77 9.30 -10.27 7.92
CA VAL A 77 9.36 -11.43 7.02
C VAL A 77 9.57 -11.06 5.55
N LEU A 78 9.40 -9.78 5.17
CA LEU A 78 9.63 -9.27 3.82
C LEU A 78 11.08 -8.78 3.62
N ASP A 79 11.87 -8.62 4.69
CA ASP A 79 13.27 -8.18 4.65
C ASP A 79 14.25 -9.26 4.15
N ASP A 80 13.78 -10.22 3.36
CA ASP A 80 14.60 -11.31 2.82
C ASP A 80 15.58 -10.72 1.78
N ASP A 81 16.79 -10.39 2.27
CA ASP A 81 17.94 -9.91 1.52
C ASP A 81 18.46 -11.03 0.59
N GLN A 82 17.70 -11.39 -0.44
CA GLN A 82 18.11 -12.25 -1.55
C GLN A 82 18.33 -11.41 -2.81
N VAL A 83 19.35 -10.53 -2.75
CA VAL A 83 20.12 -10.19 -3.95
C VAL A 83 21.33 -11.13 -4.01
N PRO A 84 21.28 -12.26 -4.75
CA PRO A 84 22.53 -12.81 -5.26
C PRO A 84 23.06 -11.81 -6.29
N ALA A 85 24.13 -11.10 -5.91
CA ALA A 85 24.93 -10.33 -6.86
C ALA A 85 25.40 -11.26 -7.99
N ALA A 86 25.00 -10.94 -9.21
CA ALA A 86 25.51 -11.54 -10.45
C ALA A 86 25.94 -10.42 -11.39
#